data_AF-A0A8B6HBP3-F1
#
_entry.id   AF-A0A8B6HBP3-F1
#
_cell.length_a   1.000
_cell.length_b   1.000
_cell.length_c   1.000
_cell.angle_alpha   90.00
_cell.angle_beta   90.00
_cell.angle_gamma   90.00
#
_symmetry.space_group_name_H-M   'P 1'
#
loop_
_entity.id
_entity.type
_entity.pdbx_description
1 polymer ?
#
loop_
_entity_poly.entity_id
_entity_poly.type
_entity_poly.pdbx_seq_one_letter_code
_entity_poly.pdbx_strand_id
1 'polypeptide(L)'
;MLKFLLLISCLISIETVFCVDCSDYTCLRTLFNARVTKAEYYTRPLGSSWSGSSIGRRKKRHDYHLHHAGVVVTIDQYVVGRDKWLIHKGSDYGDAHDTVITDASYMGSSWTKTKVKYLSTCRYTVNSFMVAAKITSPYNLLGPNCQTAANGIWDLIEHC
;
A
#
# COMPACT_ATOMS: atom_id res chain seq x y z
N MET A 1 31.21 0.64 34.20
CA MET A 1 30.83 0.77 32.77
C MET A 1 30.13 -0.50 32.34
N LEU A 2 28.81 -0.49 32.11
CA LEU A 2 28.14 -1.30 31.09
C LEU A 2 26.63 -0.95 31.06
N LYS A 3 26.27 0.06 30.26
CA LYS A 3 24.89 0.30 29.78
C LYS A 3 24.84 -0.28 28.37
N PHE A 4 24.57 -1.58 28.24
CA PHE A 4 24.41 -2.23 26.94
C PHE A 4 23.47 -3.45 27.05
N LEU A 5 22.31 -3.24 27.65
CA LEU A 5 21.22 -4.23 27.68
C LEU A 5 19.90 -3.47 27.62
N LEU A 6 19.53 -2.96 26.44
CA LEU A 6 18.14 -2.56 26.09
C LEU A 6 17.98 -2.10 24.62
N LEU A 7 18.80 -2.61 23.70
CA LEU A 7 18.71 -2.29 22.25
C LEU A 7 18.76 -3.54 21.36
N ILE A 8 18.27 -4.69 21.86
CA ILE A 8 18.25 -5.96 21.10
C ILE A 8 16.82 -6.55 21.04
N SER A 9 15.80 -5.71 21.08
CA SER A 9 14.42 -6.10 20.71
C SER A 9 13.86 -5.30 19.53
N CYS A 10 14.64 -4.38 18.96
CA CYS A 10 14.32 -3.67 17.72
C CYS A 10 15.14 -4.24 16.54
N LEU A 11 15.32 -5.56 16.52
CA LEU A 11 15.99 -6.31 15.45
C LEU A 11 15.11 -7.45 14.92
N ILE A 12 13.80 -7.42 15.20
CA ILE A 12 12.87 -8.47 14.80
C ILE A 12 11.76 -7.83 13.94
N SER A 13 11.83 -8.08 12.63
CA SER A 13 10.74 -8.00 11.64
C SER A 13 10.39 -6.67 10.95
N ILE A 14 11.38 -5.97 10.36
CA ILE A 14 11.12 -5.07 9.20
C ILE A 14 11.44 -5.86 7.91
N GLU A 15 10.68 -6.92 7.62
CA GLU A 15 10.99 -7.75 6.44
C GLU A 15 9.89 -7.88 5.39
N THR A 16 8.66 -7.36 5.54
CA THR A 16 7.66 -7.56 4.45
C THR A 16 6.67 -6.40 4.20
N VAL A 17 7.08 -5.16 4.48
CA VAL A 17 6.59 -4.00 3.71
C VAL A 17 7.70 -3.69 2.75
N PHE A 18 7.50 -4.07 1.48
CA PHE A 18 8.42 -3.69 0.42
C PHE A 18 8.18 -2.21 0.11
N CYS A 19 8.94 -1.35 0.78
CA CYS A 19 9.07 0.02 0.30
C CYS A 19 10.21 0.08 -0.71
N VAL A 20 9.83 0.08 -1.99
CA VAL A 20 10.80 0.05 -3.11
C VAL A 20 11.69 1.30 -3.09
N ASP A 21 11.16 2.44 -2.66
CA ASP A 21 11.85 3.74 -2.72
C ASP A 21 12.44 4.18 -1.36
N CYS A 22 12.32 3.38 -0.31
CA CYS A 22 12.68 3.76 1.07
C CYS A 22 13.16 2.55 1.86
N SER A 23 14.46 2.27 1.83
CA SER A 23 15.03 1.03 2.38
C SER A 23 15.73 1.18 3.73
N ASP A 24 15.97 2.42 4.20
CA ASP A 24 16.60 2.68 5.49
C ASP A 24 15.60 3.04 6.60
N TYR A 25 16.02 2.84 7.85
CA TYR A 25 15.18 3.06 9.03
C TYR A 25 14.68 4.50 9.16
N THR A 26 15.53 5.48 8.86
CA THR A 26 15.20 6.91 9.00
C THR A 26 14.11 7.29 8.00
N CYS A 27 14.27 6.83 6.77
CA CYS A 27 13.31 7.01 5.70
C CYS A 27 11.96 6.36 6.07
N LEU A 28 11.96 5.08 6.45
CA LEU A 28 10.73 4.35 6.79
C LEU A 28 10.01 4.98 7.99
N ARG A 29 10.77 5.35 9.03
CA ARG A 29 10.22 6.04 10.20
C ARG A 29 9.61 7.39 9.83
N THR A 30 10.25 8.14 8.93
CA THR A 30 9.71 9.44 8.47
C THR A 30 8.45 9.24 7.65
N LEU A 31 8.47 8.29 6.70
CA LEU A 31 7.33 7.96 5.84
C LEU A 31 6.11 7.53 6.65
N PHE A 32 6.26 6.56 7.56
CA PHE A 32 5.14 6.04 8.33
C PHE A 32 4.55 7.04 9.33
N ASN A 33 5.34 8.02 9.78
CA ASN A 33 4.86 9.10 10.63
C ASN A 33 4.38 10.34 9.86
N ALA A 34 4.57 10.40 8.53
CA ALA A 34 4.13 11.53 7.72
C ALA A 34 2.60 11.63 7.73
N ARG A 35 2.08 12.85 7.85
CA ARG A 35 0.65 13.10 7.87
C ARG A 35 0.10 13.08 6.45
N VAL A 36 -1.04 12.42 6.26
CA VAL A 36 -1.73 12.36 4.97
C VAL A 36 -2.72 13.52 4.86
N THR A 37 -2.62 14.29 3.79
CA THR A 37 -3.49 15.45 3.50
C THR A 37 -4.54 15.14 2.44
N LYS A 38 -4.33 14.10 1.63
CA LYS A 38 -5.25 13.68 0.57
C LYS A 38 -5.10 12.19 0.31
N ALA A 39 -6.20 11.53 0.01
CA ALA A 39 -6.23 10.15 -0.44
C ALA A 39 -7.01 10.03 -1.76
N GLU A 40 -6.52 9.22 -2.68
CA GLU A 40 -7.14 8.92 -3.96
C GLU A 40 -7.23 7.40 -4.14
N TYR A 41 -8.45 6.90 -4.38
CA TYR A 41 -8.67 5.48 -4.67
C TYR A 41 -8.43 5.24 -6.15
N TYR A 42 -7.63 4.23 -6.47
CA TYR A 42 -7.34 3.82 -7.84
C TYR A 42 -7.70 2.36 -8.07
N THR A 43 -8.14 2.07 -9.29
CA THR A 43 -8.33 0.70 -9.79
C THR A 43 -7.57 0.51 -11.10
N ARG A 44 -7.14 -0.72 -11.39
CA ARG A 44 -6.68 -1.11 -12.73
C ARG A 44 -7.17 -2.52 -13.08
N PRO A 45 -7.38 -2.86 -14.35
CA PRO A 45 -7.64 -4.24 -14.76
C PRO A 45 -6.54 -5.20 -14.29
N LEU A 46 -6.86 -6.48 -14.09
CA LEU A 46 -5.82 -7.51 -13.99
C LEU A 46 -5.09 -7.58 -15.35
N GLY A 47 -3.77 -7.47 -15.34
CA GLY A 47 -2.96 -7.62 -16.55
C GLY A 47 -3.07 -9.03 -17.14
N SER A 48 -2.67 -9.20 -18.40
CA SER A 48 -2.62 -10.50 -19.11
C SER A 48 -1.64 -11.52 -18.50
N SER A 49 -1.01 -11.23 -17.37
CA SER A 49 -0.07 -12.12 -16.66
C SER A 49 -0.76 -13.18 -15.79
N TRP A 50 -2.10 -13.18 -15.73
CA TRP A 50 -2.90 -14.42 -15.57
C TRP A 50 -2.80 -15.23 -16.89
N SER A 51 -1.60 -15.51 -17.42
CA SER A 51 -1.45 -16.52 -18.47
C SER A 51 -1.45 -17.92 -17.84
N GLY A 52 -2.50 -18.23 -17.08
CA GLY A 52 -2.91 -19.61 -16.84
C GLY A 52 -3.46 -20.15 -18.16
N SER A 53 -2.58 -20.78 -18.94
CA SER A 53 -2.86 -21.72 -20.03
C SER A 53 -4.22 -21.55 -20.72
N SER A 54 -4.31 -20.62 -21.67
CA SER A 54 -5.47 -20.56 -22.57
C SER A 54 -5.26 -21.48 -23.76
N ILE A 55 -5.35 -22.78 -23.54
CA ILE A 55 -5.99 -23.63 -24.54
C ILE A 55 -7.49 -23.27 -24.46
N GLY A 56 -7.88 -22.39 -25.37
CA GLY A 56 -9.26 -22.01 -25.70
C GLY A 56 -10.23 -21.80 -24.55
N ARG A 57 -10.46 -20.54 -24.13
CA ARG A 57 -11.78 -20.16 -23.60
C ARG A 57 -12.03 -18.66 -23.68
N ARG A 58 -12.84 -18.31 -24.70
CA ARG A 58 -13.86 -17.26 -24.74
C ARG A 58 -13.74 -16.18 -23.64
N LYS A 59 -13.47 -14.94 -24.05
CA LYS A 59 -13.82 -13.69 -23.35
C LYS A 59 -15.21 -13.83 -22.70
N LYS A 60 -15.27 -14.27 -21.44
CA LYS A 60 -16.50 -14.28 -20.66
C LYS A 60 -16.71 -12.86 -20.16
N ARG A 61 -17.78 -12.22 -20.64
CA ARG A 61 -18.26 -10.89 -20.24
C ARG A 61 -18.82 -10.88 -18.81
N HIS A 62 -18.06 -11.40 -17.84
CA HIS A 62 -18.48 -11.53 -16.44
C HIS A 62 -17.34 -11.26 -15.43
N ASP A 63 -16.34 -10.48 -15.81
CA ASP A 63 -15.12 -10.26 -15.01
C ASP A 63 -15.08 -8.89 -14.29
N TYR A 64 -16.26 -8.35 -13.93
CA TYR A 64 -16.39 -7.07 -13.22
C TYR A 64 -15.83 -7.12 -11.77
N HIS A 65 -15.45 -8.30 -11.29
CA HIS A 65 -15.03 -8.51 -9.90
C HIS A 65 -13.52 -8.70 -9.71
N LEU A 66 -12.73 -8.76 -10.80
CA LEU A 66 -11.30 -8.97 -10.72
C LEU A 66 -10.54 -7.74 -11.26
N HIS A 67 -10.13 -6.86 -10.36
CA HIS A 67 -9.28 -5.69 -10.65
C HIS A 67 -8.30 -5.44 -9.49
N HIS A 68 -7.15 -4.84 -9.74
CA HIS A 68 -6.31 -4.34 -8.65
C HIS A 68 -6.90 -3.06 -8.10
N ALA A 69 -6.82 -2.89 -6.78
CA ALA A 69 -7.15 -1.64 -6.11
C ALA A 69 -5.97 -1.17 -5.25
N GLY A 70 -5.84 0.14 -5.07
CA GLY A 70 -4.83 0.75 -4.22
C GLY A 70 -5.22 2.18 -3.87
N VAL A 71 -4.55 2.75 -2.87
CA VAL A 71 -4.79 4.13 -2.45
C VAL A 71 -3.50 4.91 -2.58
N VAL A 72 -3.55 6.00 -3.35
CA VAL A 72 -2.47 6.98 -3.38
C VAL A 72 -2.71 7.99 -2.27
N VAL A 73 -1.75 8.11 -1.35
CA VAL A 73 -1.75 9.11 -0.30
C VAL A 73 -0.83 10.26 -0.69
N THR A 74 -1.30 11.50 -0.51
CA THR A 74 -0.46 12.69 -0.53
C THR A 74 -0.12 13.07 0.91
N ILE A 75 1.17 13.17 1.21
CA ILE A 75 1.67 13.54 2.54
C ILE A 75 2.01 15.04 2.61
N ASP A 76 2.08 15.60 3.82
CA ASP A 76 2.36 17.03 4.05
C ASP A 76 3.84 17.42 4.02
N GLN A 77 4.72 16.45 3.85
CA GLN A 77 6.16 16.62 3.77
C GLN A 77 6.74 15.72 2.69
N TYR A 78 7.85 16.14 2.09
CA TYR A 78 8.56 15.30 1.13
C TYR A 78 9.40 14.26 1.88
N VAL A 79 9.29 13.00 1.46
CA VAL A 79 10.18 11.91 1.89
C VAL A 79 10.92 11.44 0.66
N VAL A 80 12.25 11.41 0.70
CA VAL A 80 13.12 11.09 -0.46
C VAL A 80 12.73 11.83 -1.76
N GLY A 81 12.31 13.10 -1.63
CA GLY A 81 11.90 13.93 -2.77
C GLY A 81 10.50 13.63 -3.32
N ARG A 82 9.68 12.89 -2.58
CA ARG A 82 8.35 12.42 -3.00
C ARG A 82 7.28 12.80 -1.97
N ASP A 83 6.11 13.23 -2.45
CA ASP A 83 4.94 13.57 -1.62
C ASP A 83 3.74 12.65 -1.87
N LYS A 84 3.81 11.76 -2.87
CA LYS A 84 2.73 10.84 -3.26
C LYS A 84 3.19 9.40 -3.22
N TRP A 85 2.47 8.60 -2.45
CA TRP A 85 2.81 7.20 -2.20
C TRP A 85 1.60 6.32 -2.49
N LEU A 86 1.78 5.31 -3.34
CA LEU A 86 0.81 4.26 -3.55
C LEU A 86 0.93 3.24 -2.41
N ILE A 87 -0.16 2.97 -1.72
CA ILE A 87 -0.32 1.82 -0.82
C ILE A 87 -1.15 0.77 -1.57
N HIS A 88 -0.53 -0.39 -1.84
CA HIS A 88 -1.12 -1.48 -2.60
C HIS A 88 -0.74 -2.84 -2.02
N LYS A 89 -1.64 -3.82 -2.09
CA LYS A 89 -1.39 -5.20 -1.66
C LYS A 89 -1.74 -6.17 -2.78
N GLY A 90 -0.77 -6.77 -3.46
CA GLY A 90 -1.04 -7.66 -4.59
C GLY A 90 0.21 -8.25 -5.23
N SER A 91 0.02 -9.31 -6.01
CA SER A 91 1.07 -9.92 -6.83
C SER A 91 1.57 -8.97 -7.93
N ASP A 92 2.74 -9.27 -8.51
CA ASP A 92 3.45 -8.52 -9.57
C ASP A 92 4.35 -7.34 -9.10
N TYR A 93 4.72 -7.30 -7.82
CA TYR A 93 5.80 -6.44 -7.30
C TYR A 93 6.97 -7.22 -6.65
N GLY A 94 7.02 -8.54 -6.81
CA GLY A 94 8.03 -9.45 -6.23
C GLY A 94 7.56 -10.09 -4.92
N ASP A 95 7.57 -11.42 -4.89
CA ASP A 95 7.02 -12.36 -3.88
C ASP A 95 5.51 -12.27 -3.53
N ALA A 96 4.96 -13.42 -3.15
CA ALA A 96 3.58 -13.79 -3.49
C ALA A 96 2.47 -13.18 -2.59
N HIS A 97 2.78 -12.29 -1.65
CA HIS A 97 1.80 -11.75 -0.68
C HIS A 97 1.98 -10.26 -0.36
N ASP A 98 2.89 -9.59 -1.06
CA ASP A 98 3.53 -8.38 -0.56
C ASP A 98 2.69 -7.11 -0.68
N THR A 99 2.75 -6.36 0.41
CA THR A 99 2.23 -4.99 0.46
C THR A 99 3.36 -4.06 0.10
N VAL A 100 3.11 -3.24 -0.91
CA VAL A 100 4.05 -2.27 -1.42
C VAL A 100 3.57 -0.88 -1.04
N ILE A 101 4.47 -0.13 -0.43
CA ILE A 101 4.40 1.32 -0.41
C ILE A 101 5.46 1.83 -1.37
N THR A 102 5.07 2.57 -2.40
CA THR A 102 6.01 3.00 -3.45
C THR A 102 5.59 4.33 -4.01
N ASP A 103 6.49 4.99 -4.73
CA ASP A 103 6.14 6.22 -5.42
C ASP A 103 4.99 5.99 -6.42
N ALA A 104 3.99 6.88 -6.37
CA ALA A 104 2.84 6.84 -7.28
C ALA A 104 3.20 7.08 -8.76
N SER A 105 4.37 7.62 -9.09
CA SER A 105 4.91 7.81 -10.43
C SER A 105 5.22 6.50 -11.16
N TYR A 106 5.38 5.40 -10.43
CA TYR A 106 5.47 4.06 -11.04
C TYR A 106 4.10 3.52 -11.47
N MET A 107 3.00 4.21 -11.15
CA MET A 107 1.68 3.82 -11.63
C MET A 107 1.58 4.04 -13.14
N GLY A 108 1.52 2.93 -13.88
CA GLY A 108 1.25 2.96 -15.31
C GLY A 108 -0.15 3.52 -15.66
N SER A 109 -0.34 3.86 -16.93
CA SER A 109 -1.55 4.50 -17.45
C SER A 109 -2.85 3.68 -17.32
N SER A 110 -2.75 2.39 -16.99
CA SER A 110 -3.91 1.52 -16.73
C SER A 110 -4.63 1.83 -15.42
N TRP A 111 -3.99 2.55 -14.49
CA TRP A 111 -4.61 2.94 -13.24
C TRP A 111 -5.57 4.11 -13.45
N THR A 112 -6.81 3.93 -13.01
CA THR A 112 -7.86 4.94 -13.08
C THR A 112 -8.24 5.37 -11.68
N LYS A 113 -8.23 6.68 -11.44
CA LYS A 113 -8.75 7.25 -10.19
C LYS A 113 -10.26 7.15 -10.17
N THR A 114 -10.81 6.57 -9.11
CA THR A 114 -12.27 6.40 -8.94
C THR A 114 -12.83 7.24 -7.82
N LYS A 115 -12.04 7.57 -6.79
CA LYS A 115 -12.47 8.41 -5.66
C LYS A 115 -11.34 9.32 -5.18
N VAL A 116 -11.70 10.43 -4.54
CA VAL A 116 -10.77 11.37 -3.92
C VAL A 116 -11.36 11.90 -2.61
N LYS A 117 -10.52 12.04 -1.58
CA LYS A 117 -10.88 12.67 -0.31
C LYS A 117 -9.74 13.55 0.19
N TYR A 118 -10.08 14.76 0.63
CA TYR A 118 -9.15 15.67 1.30
C TYR A 118 -9.26 15.50 2.81
N LEU A 119 -8.11 15.43 3.49
CA LEU A 119 -8.01 15.02 4.90
C LEU A 119 -7.41 16.14 5.76
N SER A 120 -7.65 17.41 5.39
CA SER A 120 -7.09 18.59 6.05
C SER A 120 -7.48 18.72 7.52
N THR A 121 -8.64 18.18 7.91
CA THR A 121 -9.17 18.18 9.29
C THR A 121 -8.71 16.97 10.09
N CYS A 122 -8.37 15.86 9.43
CA CYS A 122 -7.93 14.63 10.09
C CYS A 122 -6.42 14.60 10.30
N ARG A 123 -6.02 13.87 11.35
CA ARG A 123 -4.63 13.66 11.73
C ARG A 123 -4.23 12.21 11.50
N TYR A 124 -4.54 11.67 10.32
CA TYR A 124 -4.08 10.36 9.93
C TYR A 124 -2.65 10.43 9.38
N THR A 125 -1.86 9.41 9.69
CA THR A 125 -0.53 9.21 9.13
C THR A 125 -0.53 8.06 8.13
N VAL A 126 0.55 7.90 7.38
CA VAL A 126 0.73 6.71 6.52
C VAL A 126 0.58 5.43 7.34
N ASN A 127 1.07 5.38 8.58
CA ASN A 127 0.87 4.22 9.46
C ASN A 127 -0.62 3.93 9.75
N SER A 128 -1.48 4.95 9.92
CA SER A 128 -2.92 4.74 10.08
C SER A 128 -3.53 3.98 8.89
N PHE A 129 -3.07 4.31 7.68
CA PHE A 129 -3.51 3.67 6.44
C PHE A 129 -3.00 2.22 6.36
N MET A 130 -1.75 1.97 6.75
CA MET A 130 -1.19 0.61 6.80
C MET A 130 -1.97 -0.29 7.76
N VAL A 131 -2.31 0.22 8.95
CA VAL A 131 -3.16 -0.49 9.92
C VAL A 131 -4.55 -0.78 9.36
N ALA A 132 -5.18 0.20 8.69
CA ALA A 132 -6.50 0.03 8.09
C ALA A 132 -6.53 -0.99 6.94
N ALA A 133 -5.46 -1.04 6.14
CA ALA A 133 -5.27 -2.10 5.15
C ALA A 133 -4.86 -3.46 5.76
N LYS A 134 -4.84 -3.57 7.10
CA LYS A 134 -4.46 -4.75 7.88
C LYS A 134 -3.05 -5.25 7.56
N ILE A 135 -2.14 -4.31 7.35
CA ILE A 135 -0.71 -4.56 7.20
C ILE A 135 -0.07 -4.24 8.56
N THR A 136 -0.04 -5.24 9.44
CA THR A 136 0.49 -5.14 10.81
C THR A 136 1.64 -6.12 11.02
N SER A 137 2.53 -5.83 11.97
CA SER A 137 3.57 -6.74 12.42
C SER A 137 3.09 -7.60 13.61
N PRO A 138 3.41 -8.92 13.68
CA PRO A 138 4.02 -9.73 12.62
C PRO A 138 3.00 -10.07 11.53
N TYR A 139 3.51 -10.15 10.30
CA TYR A 139 2.71 -10.25 9.09
C TYR A 139 1.82 -11.50 9.06
N ASN A 140 0.55 -11.30 8.72
CA ASN A 140 -0.40 -12.39 8.51
C ASN A 140 -0.52 -12.70 7.00
N LEU A 141 -0.07 -13.88 6.60
CA LEU A 141 -0.12 -14.40 5.22
C LEU A 141 -1.56 -14.67 4.72
N LEU A 142 -2.54 -14.75 5.63
CA LEU A 142 -3.97 -14.88 5.31
C LEU A 142 -4.67 -13.51 5.17
N GLY A 143 -3.88 -12.45 5.03
CA GLY A 143 -4.35 -11.06 5.01
C GLY A 143 -5.20 -10.67 3.79
N PRO A 144 -5.89 -9.52 3.87
CA PRO A 144 -6.81 -9.04 2.83
C PRO A 144 -6.15 -8.92 1.45
N ASN A 145 -6.89 -9.16 0.37
CA ASN A 145 -6.40 -8.90 -1.00
C ASN A 145 -6.33 -7.38 -1.30
N CYS A 146 -5.89 -6.99 -2.51
CA CYS A 146 -5.80 -5.58 -2.92
C CYS A 146 -7.07 -4.77 -2.69
N GLN A 147 -8.23 -5.35 -3.00
CA GLN A 147 -9.53 -4.68 -2.87
C GLN A 147 -9.87 -4.50 -1.40
N THR A 148 -9.73 -5.56 -0.59
CA THR A 148 -10.03 -5.50 0.83
C THR A 148 -9.08 -4.53 1.57
N ALA A 149 -7.80 -4.48 1.20
CA ALA A 149 -6.85 -3.52 1.75
C ALA A 149 -7.22 -2.07 1.39
N ALA A 150 -7.49 -1.81 0.11
CA ALA A 150 -7.88 -0.48 -0.35
C ALA A 150 -9.22 -0.03 0.26
N ASN A 151 -10.18 -0.96 0.41
CA ASN A 151 -11.47 -0.68 1.05
C ASN A 151 -11.29 -0.38 2.54
N GLY A 152 -10.46 -1.14 3.27
CA GLY A 152 -10.19 -0.84 4.69
C GLY A 152 -9.59 0.56 4.89
N ILE A 153 -8.66 0.97 4.02
CA ILE A 153 -8.15 2.35 3.99
C ILE A 153 -9.29 3.35 3.72
N TRP A 154 -10.14 3.05 2.75
CA TRP A 154 -11.23 3.95 2.38
C TRP A 154 -12.23 4.12 3.51
N ASP A 155 -12.61 3.02 4.18
CA ASP A 155 -13.52 3.02 5.32
C ASP A 155 -12.95 3.82 6.50
N LEU A 156 -11.64 3.74 6.76
CA LEU A 156 -10.96 4.57 7.77
C LEU A 156 -11.22 6.06 7.53
N ILE A 157 -11.04 6.50 6.28
CA ILE A 157 -11.11 7.92 5.95
C ILE A 157 -12.55 8.39 5.72
N GLU A 158 -13.55 7.52 5.60
CA GLU A 158 -14.95 7.94 5.49
C GLU A 158 -15.44 8.68 6.75
N HIS A 159 -14.82 8.40 7.90
CA HIS A 159 -15.10 9.08 9.17
C HIS A 159 -14.25 10.35 9.40
N CYS A 160 -13.51 10.75 8.37
CA CYS A 160 -12.99 12.10 8.21
C CYS A 160 -14.04 13.02 7.54
#